data_AF-A0A8J6KT95-F1
#
_entry.id   AF-A0A8J6KT95-F1
#
_cell.length_a   1.000
_cell.length_b   1.000
_cell.length_c   1.000
_cell.angle_alpha   90.00
_cell.angle_beta   90.00
_cell.angle_gamma   90.00
#
_symmetry.space_group_name_H-M   'P 1'
#
loop_
_entity.id
_entity.type
_entity.pdbx_description
1 polymer ?
#
loop_
_entity_poly.entity_id
_entity_poly.type
_entity_poly.pdbx_seq_one_letter_code
_entity_poly.pdbx_strand_id
1 'polypeptide(L)'
;MPLCCFPEGCHLVITFLPCKSELEDNKQLFEPQDHPSTSYVRFYIHAIGSKRRKILKYGELLKKGYKLCVYGLKGESIKDTLRKDGRFLSFVESDDWKLIGELDTIIENTQPVDELDGKLFQVEAEQTNNPRISSVTQNSELENRSFHRVDEYIVDQYPVLKEQREKLRAYIKEQSD
;
A
#
# COMPACT_ATOMS: atom_id res chain seq x y z
N MET A 1 -12.51 -12.08 3.06
CA MET A 1 -11.77 -10.94 3.64
C MET A 1 -12.35 -10.64 5.02
N PRO A 2 -11.56 -10.21 6.01
CA PRO A 2 -12.07 -9.94 7.37
C PRO A 2 -13.11 -8.81 7.43
N LEU A 3 -13.22 -8.00 6.38
CA LEU A 3 -14.26 -6.98 6.24
C LEU A 3 -15.64 -7.55 5.84
N CYS A 4 -15.72 -8.80 5.41
CA CYS A 4 -16.99 -9.48 5.09
C CYS A 4 -17.83 -9.79 6.34
N CYS A 5 -17.24 -9.61 7.54
CA CYS A 5 -17.86 -9.93 8.82
C CYS A 5 -18.61 -8.74 9.44
N PHE A 6 -18.55 -7.55 8.82
CA PHE A 6 -19.23 -6.38 9.35
C PHE A 6 -20.71 -6.36 8.92
N PRO A 7 -21.63 -6.08 9.85
CA PRO A 7 -23.03 -5.85 9.51
C PRO A 7 -23.19 -4.71 8.50
N GLU A 8 -24.23 -4.82 7.68
CA GLU A 8 -24.59 -3.77 6.73
C GLU A 8 -24.93 -2.48 7.48
N GLY A 9 -24.26 -1.38 7.12
CA GLY A 9 -24.37 -0.08 7.80
C GLY A 9 -23.31 0.23 8.86
N CYS A 10 -22.31 -0.64 9.09
CA CYS A 10 -21.18 -0.33 9.97
C CYS A 10 -20.15 0.62 9.32
N HIS A 11 -19.57 1.50 10.13
CA HIS A 11 -18.45 2.36 9.74
C HIS A 11 -17.18 1.93 10.48
N LEU A 12 -16.13 1.62 9.73
CA LEU A 12 -14.83 1.26 10.29
C LEU A 12 -14.02 2.54 10.54
N VAL A 13 -13.77 2.86 11.80
CA VAL A 13 -12.89 3.97 12.19
C VAL A 13 -11.50 3.42 12.49
N ILE A 14 -10.57 3.59 11.54
CA ILE A 14 -9.17 3.19 11.74
C ILE A 14 -8.43 4.35 12.40
N THR A 15 -8.06 4.18 13.66
CA THR A 15 -7.30 5.18 14.42
C THR A 15 -5.84 4.75 14.51
N PHE A 16 -4.93 5.53 13.92
CA PHE A 16 -3.49 5.25 13.98
C PHE A 16 -2.88 5.93 15.20
N LEU A 17 -2.52 5.14 16.21
CA LEU A 17 -1.82 5.65 17.39
C LEU A 17 -0.30 5.65 17.12
N PRO A 18 0.40 6.77 17.35
CA PRO A 18 1.85 6.78 17.27
C PRO A 18 2.42 5.92 18.39
N CYS A 19 3.05 4.80 18.03
CA CYS A 19 3.72 3.93 19.00
C CYS A 19 4.92 4.69 19.60
N LYS A 20 4.81 5.09 20.88
CA LYS A 20 5.89 5.73 21.65
C LYS A 20 6.37 4.76 22.74
N SER A 21 7.25 3.83 22.39
CA SER A 21 8.27 3.26 23.28
C SER A 21 8.98 2.09 22.62
N GLU A 22 10.21 1.88 23.04
CA GLU A 22 11.03 0.69 22.80
C GLU A 22 10.20 -0.59 23.00
N LEU A 23 10.34 -1.51 22.06
CA LEU A 23 9.70 -2.82 22.09
C LEU A 23 10.13 -3.56 23.35
N GLU A 24 9.31 -3.55 24.39
CA GLU A 24 9.10 -4.80 25.11
C GLU A 24 8.33 -5.71 24.15
N ASP A 25 9.04 -6.66 23.55
CA ASP A 25 8.55 -7.66 22.58
C ASP A 25 7.41 -8.57 23.10
N ASN A 26 6.74 -8.23 24.22
CA ASN A 26 5.80 -9.08 24.94
C ASN A 26 4.41 -8.47 25.20
N LYS A 27 4.02 -7.38 24.51
CA LYS A 27 2.60 -7.01 24.50
C LYS A 27 1.89 -7.79 23.42
N GLN A 28 1.37 -8.95 23.82
CA GLN A 28 0.38 -9.75 23.10
C GLN A 28 -0.66 -8.83 22.46
N LEU A 29 -0.46 -8.51 21.19
CA LEU A 29 -1.45 -7.87 20.35
C LEU A 29 -2.52 -8.91 20.12
N PHE A 30 -3.62 -8.78 20.87
CA PHE A 30 -4.85 -9.57 20.86
C PHE A 30 -4.83 -10.72 19.85
N GLU A 31 -4.62 -11.94 20.35
CA GLU A 31 -4.95 -13.15 19.62
C GLU A 31 -6.43 -13.06 19.19
N PRO A 32 -6.73 -13.23 17.89
CA PRO A 32 -8.10 -13.43 17.46
C PRO A 32 -8.66 -14.64 18.21
N GLN A 33 -9.70 -14.39 19.01
CA GLN A 33 -10.49 -15.42 19.67
C GLN A 33 -10.92 -16.50 18.68
N ASP A 34 -10.81 -17.74 19.14
CA ASP A 34 -11.00 -19.00 18.44
C ASP A 34 -12.18 -19.02 17.45
N HIS A 35 -11.84 -19.04 16.16
CA HIS A 35 -12.71 -19.63 15.14
C HIS A 35 -11.97 -20.78 14.46
N PRO A 36 -12.52 -22.01 14.48
CA PRO A 36 -11.89 -23.16 13.87
C PRO A 36 -12.08 -23.11 12.35
N SER A 37 -11.09 -23.64 11.62
CA SER A 37 -11.17 -24.09 10.21
C SER A 37 -10.87 -23.09 9.08
N THR A 38 -9.99 -22.12 9.30
CA THR A 38 -9.14 -21.65 8.19
C THR A 38 -7.76 -21.32 8.76
N SER A 39 -6.75 -22.10 8.37
CA SER A 39 -5.38 -21.96 8.85
C SER A 39 -4.78 -20.68 8.29
N TYR A 40 -4.90 -19.58 9.04
CA TYR A 40 -4.24 -18.32 8.69
C TYR A 40 -2.82 -18.30 9.25
N VAL A 41 -1.92 -17.68 8.51
CA VAL A 41 -0.54 -17.42 8.92
C VAL A 41 -0.37 -15.93 9.09
N ARG A 42 0.20 -15.50 10.23
CA ARG A 42 0.43 -14.09 10.53
C ARG A 42 1.92 -13.81 10.49
N PHE A 43 2.34 -12.89 9.64
CA PHE A 43 3.75 -12.48 9.55
C PHE A 43 3.87 -10.97 9.46
N TYR A 44 5.09 -10.47 9.64
CA TYR A 44 5.36 -9.05 9.70
C TYR A 44 6.30 -8.62 8.57
N ILE A 45 6.04 -7.44 7.99
CA ILE A 45 6.90 -6.81 6.99
C ILE A 45 7.34 -5.43 7.50
N HIS A 46 8.62 -5.10 7.37
CA HIS A 46 9.09 -3.73 7.58
C HIS A 46 8.49 -2.76 6.58
N ALA A 47 7.94 -1.64 7.06
CA ALA A 47 7.34 -0.60 6.21
C ALA A 47 8.34 0.08 5.25
N ILE A 48 9.64 -0.16 5.42
CA ILE A 48 10.72 0.36 4.57
C ILE A 48 11.51 -0.83 4.00
N GLY A 49 11.57 -0.92 2.67
CA GLY A 49 12.39 -1.92 1.97
C GLY A 49 13.90 -1.67 2.10
N SER A 50 14.72 -2.71 1.88
CA SER A 50 16.18 -2.69 2.19
C SER A 50 16.94 -1.55 1.52
N LYS A 51 16.61 -1.26 0.26
CA LYS A 51 17.28 -0.25 -0.58
C LYS A 51 16.61 1.14 -0.57
N ARG A 52 15.81 1.46 0.46
CA ARG A 52 15.03 2.74 0.62
C ARG A 52 13.88 2.93 -0.38
N ARG A 53 13.03 1.93 -0.56
CA ARG A 53 11.80 2.09 -1.34
C ARG A 53 10.56 2.29 -0.50
N LYS A 54 9.69 3.13 -1.02
CA LYS A 54 8.28 3.19 -0.64
C LYS A 54 7.64 1.87 -1.08
N ILE A 55 7.21 1.04 -0.14
CA ILE A 55 6.50 -0.23 -0.45
C ILE A 55 4.98 -0.12 -0.23
N LEU A 56 4.54 0.86 0.56
CA LEU A 56 3.12 1.09 0.86
C LEU A 56 2.57 2.24 0.03
N LYS A 57 1.28 2.17 -0.33
CA LYS A 57 0.57 3.27 -1.00
C LYS A 57 0.56 4.53 -0.12
N TYR A 58 0.27 4.36 1.16
CA TYR A 58 0.11 5.44 2.13
C TYR A 58 1.45 5.87 2.73
N GLY A 59 1.79 7.14 2.52
CA GLY A 59 3.05 7.76 2.96
C GLY A 59 3.25 7.77 4.47
N GLU A 60 2.17 7.91 5.24
CA GLU A 60 2.22 8.07 6.70
C GLU A 60 2.72 6.83 7.45
N LEU A 61 2.61 5.66 6.81
CA LEU A 61 3.08 4.38 7.33
C LEU A 61 4.57 4.15 7.07
N LEU A 62 5.23 5.01 6.29
CA LEU A 62 6.68 4.91 5.99
C LEU A 62 7.54 5.61 7.03
N LYS A 63 7.33 5.23 8.28
CA LYS A 63 8.19 5.65 9.39
C LYS A 63 9.18 4.54 9.70
N LYS A 64 10.44 4.93 9.98
CA LYS A 64 11.49 3.98 10.35
C LYS A 64 11.06 3.23 11.62
N GLY A 65 11.15 1.90 11.59
CA GLY A 65 10.74 1.04 12.71
C GLY A 65 9.29 0.56 12.67
N TYR A 66 8.43 1.04 11.76
CA TYR A 66 7.07 0.51 11.62
C TYR A 66 7.11 -0.90 11.00
N LYS A 67 6.38 -1.81 11.65
CA LYS A 67 6.14 -3.19 11.22
C LYS A 67 4.68 -3.32 10.78
N LEU A 68 4.46 -3.90 9.61
CA LEU A 68 3.14 -4.16 9.05
C LEU A 68 2.77 -5.61 9.33
N CYS A 69 1.65 -5.84 10.00
CA CYS A 69 1.08 -7.17 10.19
C CYS A 69 0.32 -7.58 8.93
N VAL A 70 0.66 -8.73 8.35
CA VAL A 70 0.02 -9.33 7.18
C VAL A 70 -0.56 -10.69 7.56
N TYR A 71 -1.73 -11.00 7.00
CA TYR A 71 -2.42 -12.26 7.18
C TYR A 71 -2.52 -12.98 5.85
N GLY A 72 -1.95 -14.19 5.77
CA GLY A 72 -2.06 -15.08 4.61
C GLY A 72 -2.85 -16.33 4.96
N LEU A 73 -3.42 -16.97 3.94
CA LEU A 73 -4.01 -18.30 4.08
C LEU A 73 -2.93 -19.37 3.91
N LYS A 74 -2.95 -20.42 4.72
CA LYS A 74 -2.05 -21.56 4.55
C LYS A 74 -2.20 -22.16 3.15
N GLY A 75 -1.09 -22.41 2.47
CA GLY A 75 -1.01 -22.86 1.08
C GLY A 75 -1.11 -21.73 0.05
N GLU A 76 -1.39 -20.49 0.45
CA GLU A 76 -1.38 -19.34 -0.46
C GLU A 76 0.04 -18.81 -0.67
N SER A 77 0.32 -18.33 -1.89
CA SER A 77 1.60 -17.70 -2.18
C SER A 77 1.74 -16.37 -1.44
N ILE A 78 2.98 -15.99 -1.13
CA ILE A 78 3.27 -14.69 -0.52
C ILE A 78 2.80 -13.57 -1.45
N LYS A 79 3.00 -13.71 -2.77
CA LYS A 79 2.56 -12.75 -3.78
C LYS A 79 1.04 -12.52 -3.73
N ASP A 80 0.26 -13.59 -3.75
CA ASP A 80 -1.21 -13.48 -3.74
C ASP A 80 -1.72 -12.89 -2.42
N THR A 81 -1.08 -13.26 -1.31
CA THR A 81 -1.37 -12.71 0.02
C THR A 81 -1.17 -11.19 0.05
N LEU A 82 -0.01 -10.69 -0.39
CA LEU A 82 0.26 -9.24 -0.41
C LEU A 82 -0.63 -8.51 -1.43
N ARG A 83 -0.99 -9.17 -2.54
CA ARG A 83 -1.89 -8.63 -3.54
C ARG A 83 -3.30 -8.43 -2.97
N LYS A 84 -3.81 -9.42 -2.24
CA LYS A 84 -5.12 -9.37 -1.57
C LYS A 84 -5.17 -8.37 -0.41
N ASP A 85 -4.04 -8.16 0.27
CA ASP A 85 -3.90 -7.18 1.34
C ASP A 85 -4.09 -5.73 0.84
N GLY A 86 -3.63 -5.43 -0.38
CA GLY A 86 -3.96 -4.20 -1.10
C GLY A 86 -3.29 -2.91 -0.60
N ARG A 87 -2.63 -2.93 0.57
CA ARG A 87 -1.89 -1.78 1.15
C ARG A 87 -0.56 -1.51 0.44
N PHE A 88 -0.01 -2.52 -0.22
CA PHE A 88 1.25 -2.46 -0.96
C PHE A 88 1.09 -1.80 -2.33
N LEU A 89 2.20 -1.26 -2.85
CA LEU A 89 2.27 -0.72 -4.21
C LEU A 89 2.20 -1.84 -5.27
N SER A 90 2.04 -1.44 -6.54
CA SER A 90 1.94 -2.34 -7.69
C SER A 90 3.17 -3.20 -7.95
N PHE A 91 4.28 -3.05 -7.21
CA PHE A 91 5.43 -3.96 -7.35
C PHE A 91 5.05 -5.41 -7.01
N VAL A 92 4.03 -5.61 -6.16
CA VAL A 92 3.52 -6.94 -5.78
C VAL A 92 2.93 -7.69 -6.98
N GLU A 93 2.56 -6.98 -8.05
CA GLU A 93 2.07 -7.61 -9.29
C GLU A 93 3.21 -8.23 -10.10
N SER A 94 4.44 -7.71 -9.97
CA SER A 94 5.64 -8.29 -10.58
C SER A 94 6.12 -9.52 -9.80
N ASP A 95 6.92 -10.34 -10.48
CA ASP A 95 7.66 -11.45 -9.88
C ASP A 95 9.07 -11.03 -9.39
N ASP A 96 9.52 -9.81 -9.73
CA ASP A 96 10.90 -9.33 -9.48
C ASP A 96 11.13 -8.78 -8.06
N TRP A 97 10.60 -9.46 -7.04
CA TRP A 97 10.80 -9.09 -5.66
C TRP A 97 10.81 -10.30 -4.74
N LYS A 98 11.48 -10.15 -3.61
CA LYS A 98 11.70 -11.19 -2.62
C LYS A 98 11.63 -10.65 -1.21
N LEU A 99 11.35 -11.54 -0.26
CA LEU A 99 11.43 -11.26 1.16
C LEU A 99 12.84 -11.61 1.67
N ILE A 100 13.37 -10.77 2.55
CA ILE A 100 14.62 -10.97 3.26
C ILE A 100 14.27 -11.16 4.73
N GLY A 101 14.60 -12.32 5.30
CA GLY A 101 14.44 -12.61 6.72
C GLY A 101 15.57 -12.02 7.58
N GLU A 102 15.48 -12.23 8.89
CA GLU A 102 16.41 -11.67 9.88
C GLU A 102 17.87 -12.14 9.73
N LEU A 103 18.09 -13.32 9.14
CA LEU A 103 19.41 -13.89 8.86
C LEU A 103 19.81 -13.78 7.38
N ASP A 104 19.39 -12.71 6.71
CA ASP A 104 19.56 -12.50 5.25
C ASP A 104 19.03 -13.66 4.40
N THR A 105 18.09 -14.44 4.96
CA THR A 105 17.46 -15.54 4.26
C THR A 105 16.55 -14.98 3.17
N ILE A 106 16.85 -15.30 1.92
CA ILE A 106 16.09 -14.85 0.77
C ILE A 106 14.93 -15.83 0.53
N ILE A 107 13.72 -15.32 0.55
CA ILE A 107 12.47 -16.05 0.33
C ILE A 107 11.83 -15.49 -0.94
N GLU A 108 11.63 -16.35 -1.92
CA GLU A 108 10.94 -15.98 -3.16
C GLU A 108 9.46 -15.69 -2.91
N ASN A 109 8.90 -14.72 -3.61
CA ASN A 109 7.50 -14.33 -3.49
C ASN A 109 6.48 -15.41 -3.95
N THR A 110 6.93 -16.41 -4.71
CA THR A 110 6.15 -17.56 -5.16
C THR A 110 5.96 -18.63 -4.07
N GLN A 111 6.77 -18.59 -3.01
CA GLN A 111 6.69 -19.56 -1.93
C GLN A 111 5.39 -19.41 -1.12
N PRO A 112 4.91 -20.50 -0.50
CA PRO A 112 3.73 -20.44 0.36
C PRO A 112 4.03 -19.70 1.68
N VAL A 113 3.00 -19.12 2.28
CA VAL A 113 3.12 -18.38 3.54
C VAL A 113 3.30 -19.26 4.78
N ASP A 114 3.15 -20.59 4.66
CA ASP A 114 3.11 -21.57 5.76
C ASP A 114 4.24 -21.43 6.79
N GLU A 115 5.44 -21.13 6.32
CA GLU A 115 6.64 -21.06 7.17
C GLU A 115 6.94 -19.65 7.68
N LEU A 116 6.09 -18.66 7.36
CA LEU A 116 6.31 -17.26 7.71
C LEU A 116 5.72 -16.87 9.06
N ASP A 117 5.02 -17.79 9.73
CA ASP A 117 4.26 -17.46 10.94
C ASP A 117 5.13 -16.87 12.06
N GLY A 118 4.67 -15.74 12.59
CA GLY A 118 5.36 -14.96 13.63
C GLY A 118 6.64 -14.25 13.21
N LYS A 119 7.14 -14.45 11.98
CA LYS A 119 8.44 -13.93 11.53
C LYS A 119 8.32 -12.52 10.95
N LEU A 120 9.46 -11.82 10.93
CA LEU A 120 9.61 -10.47 10.40
C LEU A 120 10.51 -10.47 9.17
N PHE A 121 10.05 -9.79 8.12
CA PHE A 121 10.72 -9.74 6.83
C PHE A 121 10.90 -8.31 6.34
N GLN A 122 11.88 -8.13 5.47
CA GLN A 122 12.07 -6.94 4.67
C GLN A 122 11.81 -7.24 3.20
N VAL A 123 11.16 -6.31 2.50
CA VAL A 123 10.94 -6.47 1.05
C VAL A 123 12.14 -5.92 0.30
N GLU A 124 12.74 -6.74 -0.56
CA GLU A 124 13.67 -6.32 -1.60
C GLU A 124 13.00 -6.51 -2.96
N ALA A 125 12.61 -5.39 -3.57
CA ALA A 125 12.21 -5.36 -4.97
C ALA A 125 13.37 -4.79 -5.77
N GLU A 126 13.81 -5.49 -6.81
CA GLU A 126 14.77 -4.93 -7.74
C GLU A 126 14.16 -3.70 -8.40
N GLN A 127 15.01 -2.72 -8.71
CA GLN A 127 14.54 -1.69 -9.62
C GLN A 127 14.56 -2.46 -10.92
N THR A 128 13.39 -2.83 -11.43
CA THR A 128 13.15 -2.30 -12.75
C THR A 128 13.38 -0.80 -12.55
N ASN A 129 14.59 -0.35 -12.89
CA ASN A 129 14.75 0.89 -13.60
C ASN A 129 13.84 0.72 -14.80
N ASN A 130 12.54 0.87 -14.54
CA ASN A 130 11.62 1.19 -15.55
C ASN A 130 12.31 2.42 -16.12
N PRO A 131 12.55 2.49 -17.43
CA PRO A 131 12.93 3.73 -18.05
C PRO A 131 11.93 4.84 -17.71
N ARG A 132 10.83 4.55 -16.98
CA ARG A 132 9.86 5.48 -16.42
C ARG A 132 10.35 6.46 -15.36
N ILE A 133 11.55 6.33 -14.80
CA ILE A 133 12.17 7.48 -14.08
C ILE A 133 13.10 8.30 -14.99
N SER A 134 13.49 7.77 -16.16
CA SER A 134 13.91 8.58 -17.31
C SER A 134 12.75 8.95 -18.26
N SER A 135 11.50 8.58 -17.93
CA SER A 135 10.29 8.91 -18.67
C SER A 135 9.27 9.67 -17.83
N VAL A 136 9.73 10.35 -16.77
CA VAL A 136 9.07 11.61 -16.32
C VAL A 136 9.03 12.64 -17.46
N THR A 137 9.71 12.38 -18.58
CA THR A 137 9.66 13.22 -19.79
C THR A 137 8.92 12.60 -21.00
N GLN A 138 8.41 11.34 -20.98
CA GLN A 138 7.85 10.74 -22.22
C GLN A 138 6.52 9.97 -22.15
N ASN A 139 5.84 9.89 -21.00
CA ASN A 139 4.41 9.47 -20.99
C ASN A 139 3.43 10.62 -20.73
N SER A 140 3.93 11.86 -20.77
CA SER A 140 3.09 13.06 -20.63
C SER A 140 1.98 13.10 -21.68
N GLU A 141 2.17 12.57 -22.89
CA GLU A 141 1.16 12.69 -23.95
C GLU A 141 -0.04 11.74 -23.80
N LEU A 142 0.13 10.48 -23.39
CA LEU A 142 -0.98 9.51 -23.39
C LEU A 142 -1.87 9.62 -22.15
N GLU A 143 -1.29 9.87 -20.98
CA GLU A 143 -2.05 10.16 -19.77
C GLU A 143 -2.68 11.56 -19.86
N ASN A 144 -1.96 12.60 -20.34
CA ASN A 144 -2.64 13.88 -20.62
C ASN A 144 -3.75 13.73 -21.63
N ARG A 145 -3.62 12.92 -22.70
CA ARG A 145 -4.73 12.77 -23.67
C ARG A 145 -5.96 12.16 -23.02
N SER A 146 -5.77 11.18 -22.14
CA SER A 146 -6.85 10.56 -21.38
C SER A 146 -7.50 11.56 -20.42
N PHE A 147 -6.68 12.26 -19.62
CA PHE A 147 -7.15 13.27 -18.67
C PHE A 147 -7.80 14.47 -19.38
N HIS A 148 -7.22 15.03 -20.44
CA HIS A 148 -7.81 16.11 -21.25
C HIS A 148 -9.15 15.73 -21.86
N ARG A 149 -9.29 14.49 -22.34
CA ARG A 149 -10.55 14.02 -22.93
C ARG A 149 -11.65 13.86 -21.87
N VAL A 150 -11.28 13.44 -20.66
CA VAL A 150 -12.19 13.42 -19.51
C VAL A 150 -12.51 14.83 -19.02
N ASP A 151 -11.52 15.73 -19.02
CA ASP A 151 -11.67 17.14 -18.62
C ASP A 151 -12.60 17.90 -19.58
N GLU A 152 -12.46 17.71 -20.90
CA GLU A 152 -13.38 18.25 -21.92
C GLU A 152 -14.82 17.75 -21.70
N TYR A 153 -15.00 16.44 -21.51
CA TYR A 153 -16.32 15.86 -21.26
C TYR A 153 -16.96 16.38 -19.98
N ILE A 154 -16.18 16.52 -18.89
CA ILE A 154 -16.68 17.06 -17.61
C ILE A 154 -17.07 18.54 -17.78
N VAL A 155 -16.28 19.33 -18.50
CA VAL A 155 -16.57 20.75 -18.77
C VAL A 155 -17.82 20.91 -19.63
N ASP A 156 -18.04 20.04 -20.61
CA ASP A 156 -19.24 20.04 -21.46
C ASP A 156 -20.51 19.65 -20.67
N GLN A 157 -20.41 18.66 -19.79
CA GLN A 157 -21.54 18.25 -18.93
C GLN A 157 -21.86 19.30 -17.85
N TYR A 158 -20.86 20.05 -17.38
CA TYR A 158 -21.00 21.00 -16.28
C TYR A 158 -20.32 22.35 -16.58
N PRO A 159 -20.90 23.18 -17.47
CA PRO A 159 -20.30 24.45 -17.87
C PRO A 159 -20.10 25.44 -16.71
N VAL A 160 -20.89 25.31 -15.64
CA VAL A 160 -20.78 26.12 -14.41
C VAL A 160 -19.40 25.97 -13.74
N LEU A 161 -18.75 24.81 -13.87
CA LEU A 161 -17.41 24.58 -13.30
C LEU A 161 -16.35 25.48 -13.95
N LYS A 162 -16.54 25.83 -15.23
CA LYS A 162 -15.63 26.75 -15.94
C LYS A 162 -15.68 28.15 -15.34
N GLU A 163 -16.88 28.64 -15.05
CA GLU A 163 -17.10 29.94 -14.41
C GLU A 163 -16.54 29.95 -12.97
N GLN A 164 -16.76 28.88 -12.20
CA GLN A 164 -16.22 28.78 -10.84
C GLN A 164 -14.69 28.73 -10.81
N ARG A 165 -14.07 28.05 -11.78
CA ARG A 165 -12.61 28.02 -11.93
C ARG A 165 -12.05 29.41 -12.21
N GLU A 166 -12.71 30.21 -13.04
CA GLU A 166 -12.29 31.58 -13.33
C GLU A 166 -12.43 32.49 -12.11
N LYS A 167 -13.54 32.38 -11.37
CA LYS A 167 -13.72 33.09 -10.09
C LYS A 167 -12.63 32.75 -9.07
N LEU A 168 -12.29 31.47 -8.94
CA LEU A 168 -11.21 31.03 -8.06
C LEU A 168 -9.85 31.61 -8.49
N ARG A 169 -9.55 31.62 -9.79
CA ARG A 169 -8.30 32.20 -10.32
C ARG A 169 -8.22 33.71 -10.08
N ALA A 170 -9.33 34.43 -10.25
CA ALA A 170 -9.40 35.85 -9.95
C ALA A 170 -9.16 36.13 -8.46
N TYR A 171 -9.82 35.37 -7.58
CA TYR A 171 -9.66 35.48 -6.13
C TYR A 171 -8.22 35.21 -5.68
N ILE A 172 -7.58 34.16 -6.21
CA ILE A 172 -6.18 33.85 -5.91
C ILE A 172 -5.27 35.01 -6.33
N LYS A 173 -5.52 35.59 -7.51
CA LYS A 173 -4.75 36.72 -8.03
C LYS A 173 -4.92 37.98 -7.19
N GLU A 174 -6.14 38.28 -6.74
CA GLU A 174 -6.41 39.40 -5.82
C GLU A 174 -5.80 39.22 -4.41
N GLN A 175 -5.54 37.99 -3.99
CA GLN A 175 -4.90 37.68 -2.70
C GLN A 175 -3.37 37.65 -2.77
N SER A 176 -2.78 37.81 -3.96
CA SER A 176 -1.32 37.78 -4.16
C SER A 176 -0.71 39.14 -4.50
N ASP A 177 -1.52 40.21 -4.52
CA ASP A 177 -1.12 41.63 -4.55
C ASP A 177 -1.31 42.26 -3.15
#